data_AF-A0A1H6K5S6-F1
#
_entry.id   AF-A0A1H6K5S6-F1
#
_cell.length_a   1.000
_cell.length_b   1.000
_cell.length_c   1.000
_cell.angle_alpha   90.00
_cell.angle_beta   90.00
_cell.angle_gamma   90.00
#
_symmetry.space_group_name_H-M   'P 1'
#
loop_
_entity.id
_entity.type
_entity.pdbx_description
1 polymer ?
#
loop_
_entity_poly.entity_id
_entity_poly.type
_entity_poly.pdbx_seq_one_letter_code
_entity_poly.pdbx_strand_id
1 'polypeptide(L)'
;MTPSVSPGEEWPGYYRGYRLRTNPDGDVWWQVYQGTDRLHLDPSPDDLVEQLLSLKRLGGRVRVTEDNDVITREETDDGYRTVYVGNLSVEGELVPRDAPEFSVDVNPTGLNPGDLWPSVYDGAKFSFSGGGEHIWWSNPATNRRHPVETPIPNSVLTALQTHKPKGGSFRITPWNDVITLVSAHPAPDTIQEQFSDLPRVVKNIIKLRKERGVEMLPVYVGKIHDTPIQIGEPKTLIDELSDEEREELEGWAASLGTNSPTREEDHSADSITQSESDDTEPIEEELPDDDPEDWYTG
;
A
#
# COMPACT_ATOMS: atom_id res chain seq x y z
N MET A 1 -3.14 23.56 2.69
CA MET A 1 -2.97 24.49 1.56
C MET A 1 -2.11 23.79 0.53
N THR A 2 -2.73 23.11 -0.43
CA THR A 2 -2.04 22.52 -1.57
C THR A 2 -1.46 23.69 -2.40
N PRO A 3 -0.17 23.67 -2.79
CA PRO A 3 0.37 24.68 -3.68
C PRO A 3 -0.50 24.74 -4.94
N SER A 4 -0.78 25.94 -5.44
CA SER A 4 -1.53 26.15 -6.68
C SER A 4 -0.69 25.70 -7.87
N VAL A 5 -0.55 24.39 -8.05
CA VAL A 5 0.16 23.78 -9.18
C VAL A 5 -0.73 23.93 -10.40
N SER A 6 -0.20 24.52 -11.47
CA SER A 6 -0.93 24.69 -12.73
C SER A 6 -0.83 23.41 -13.57
N PRO A 7 -1.84 23.10 -14.42
CA PRO A 7 -1.75 21.99 -15.36
C PRO A 7 -0.45 22.02 -16.18
N GLY A 8 0.26 20.89 -16.23
CA GLY A 8 1.54 20.72 -16.90
C GLY A 8 2.78 21.02 -16.04
N GLU A 9 2.61 21.60 -14.84
CA GLU A 9 3.70 21.81 -13.90
C GLU A 9 4.09 20.50 -13.19
N GLU A 10 5.33 20.46 -12.70
CA GLU A 10 5.85 19.31 -11.95
C GLU A 10 5.06 19.12 -10.65
N TRP A 11 4.63 17.88 -10.44
CA TRP A 11 3.89 17.50 -9.23
C TRP A 11 4.87 17.36 -8.06
N PRO A 12 4.67 18.10 -6.95
CA PRO A 12 5.61 18.08 -5.82
C PRO A 12 5.51 16.82 -4.97
N GLY A 13 4.43 16.05 -5.10
CA GLY A 13 4.20 14.82 -4.33
C GLY A 13 4.65 13.55 -5.05
N TYR A 14 4.31 12.41 -4.46
CA TYR A 14 4.65 11.11 -5.05
C TYR A 14 3.62 10.65 -6.08
N TYR A 15 4.09 9.91 -7.10
CA TYR A 15 3.23 9.30 -8.12
C TYR A 15 2.47 8.07 -7.56
N ARG A 16 1.33 8.33 -6.91
CA ARG A 16 0.44 7.34 -6.28
C ARG A 16 -1.03 7.66 -6.56
N GLY A 17 -1.93 6.76 -6.18
CA GLY A 17 -3.38 6.98 -6.29
C GLY A 17 -4.11 5.94 -7.13
N TYR A 18 -5.40 6.19 -7.34
CA TYR A 18 -6.33 5.39 -8.11
C TYR A 18 -5.97 5.40 -9.59
N ARG A 19 -5.94 4.24 -10.24
CA ARG A 19 -5.39 4.12 -11.61
C ARG A 19 -6.49 4.26 -12.63
N LEU A 20 -6.40 5.26 -13.50
CA LEU A 20 -7.22 5.35 -14.70
C LEU A 20 -6.35 5.39 -15.94
N ARG A 21 -6.97 5.12 -17.09
CA ARG A 21 -6.36 5.23 -18.40
C ARG A 21 -7.25 6.04 -19.30
N THR A 22 -6.64 6.69 -20.27
CA THR A 22 -7.33 7.43 -21.30
C THR A 22 -6.68 7.27 -22.67
N ASN A 23 -7.45 7.46 -23.74
CA ASN A 23 -7.05 7.37 -25.14
C ASN A 23 -7.35 8.70 -25.87
N PRO A 24 -6.90 8.87 -27.13
CA PRO A 24 -7.20 10.06 -27.93
C PRO A 24 -8.68 10.30 -28.20
N ASP A 25 -9.50 9.24 -28.11
CA ASP A 25 -10.95 9.32 -28.31
C ASP A 25 -11.67 9.92 -27.09
N GLY A 26 -10.95 10.11 -25.98
CA GLY A 26 -11.46 10.70 -24.76
C GLY A 26 -12.11 9.73 -23.78
N ASP A 27 -12.06 8.42 -24.06
CA ASP A 27 -12.52 7.41 -23.10
C ASP A 27 -11.64 7.44 -21.85
N VAL A 28 -12.26 7.30 -20.69
CA VAL A 28 -11.57 7.07 -19.42
C VAL A 28 -11.98 5.71 -18.88
N TRP A 29 -11.03 4.87 -18.49
CA TRP A 29 -11.34 3.53 -17.98
C TRP A 29 -10.39 3.01 -16.92
N TRP A 30 -10.90 2.09 -16.11
CA TRP A 30 -10.15 1.22 -15.22
C TRP A 30 -9.97 -0.17 -15.85
N GLN A 31 -8.88 -0.85 -15.50
CA GLN A 31 -8.61 -2.21 -15.95
C GLN A 31 -7.76 -2.96 -14.91
N VAL A 32 -8.12 -4.22 -14.61
CA VAL A 32 -7.40 -5.06 -13.64
C VAL A 32 -5.95 -5.29 -14.10
N TYR A 33 -5.81 -5.87 -15.29
CA TYR A 33 -4.54 -6.23 -15.94
C TYR A 33 -4.63 -5.94 -17.43
N GLN A 34 -3.50 -5.70 -18.08
CA GLN A 34 -3.47 -5.63 -19.54
C GLN A 34 -4.04 -6.93 -20.14
N GLY A 35 -4.96 -6.79 -21.11
CA GLY A 35 -5.66 -7.90 -21.75
C GLY A 35 -6.97 -8.34 -21.11
N THR A 36 -7.40 -7.70 -20.01
CA THR A 36 -8.74 -7.93 -19.40
C THR A 36 -9.77 -6.90 -19.89
N ASP A 37 -11.04 -7.10 -19.58
CA ASP A 37 -12.08 -6.13 -19.93
C ASP A 37 -11.83 -4.76 -19.30
N ARG A 38 -12.26 -3.72 -20.01
CA ARG A 38 -12.17 -2.32 -19.55
C ARG A 38 -13.49 -1.93 -18.91
N LEU A 39 -13.41 -1.26 -17.78
CA LEU A 39 -14.55 -0.61 -17.15
C LEU A 39 -14.44 0.89 -17.39
N HIS A 40 -15.29 1.42 -18.27
CA HIS A 40 -15.30 2.81 -18.66
C HIS A 40 -15.98 3.65 -17.57
N LEU A 41 -15.43 4.81 -17.27
CA LEU A 41 -16.02 5.75 -16.34
C LEU A 41 -17.18 6.48 -17.03
N ASP A 42 -18.36 6.47 -16.40
CA ASP A 42 -19.56 7.15 -16.89
C ASP A 42 -20.20 7.96 -15.75
N PRO A 43 -20.33 9.30 -15.88
CA PRO A 43 -19.97 10.12 -17.05
C PRO A 43 -18.46 10.24 -17.28
N SER A 44 -18.08 10.40 -18.54
CA SER A 44 -16.69 10.71 -18.89
C SER A 44 -16.33 12.13 -18.43
N PRO A 45 -15.15 12.34 -17.81
CA PRO A 45 -14.73 13.65 -17.35
C PRO A 45 -14.09 14.45 -18.49
N ASP A 46 -14.92 15.02 -19.36
CA ASP A 46 -14.50 15.69 -20.59
C ASP A 46 -13.46 16.82 -20.36
N ASP A 47 -13.68 17.68 -19.36
CA ASP A 47 -12.74 18.78 -19.04
C ASP A 47 -11.34 18.27 -18.70
N LEU A 48 -11.25 17.16 -17.96
CA LEU A 48 -9.98 16.53 -17.61
C LEU A 48 -9.33 15.88 -18.83
N VAL A 49 -10.13 15.23 -19.66
CA VAL A 49 -9.66 14.59 -20.90
C VAL A 49 -9.04 15.63 -21.82
N GLU A 50 -9.69 16.77 -22.01
CA GLU A 50 -9.15 17.88 -22.81
C GLU A 50 -7.81 18.38 -22.26
N GLN A 51 -7.72 18.62 -20.94
CA GLN A 51 -6.48 19.02 -20.28
C GLN A 51 -5.38 17.97 -20.47
N LEU A 52 -5.70 16.69 -20.28
CA LEU A 52 -4.74 15.62 -20.43
C LEU A 52 -4.27 15.46 -21.86
N LEU A 53 -5.17 15.51 -22.86
CA LEU A 53 -4.83 15.36 -24.26
C LEU A 53 -4.02 16.55 -24.78
N SER A 54 -4.17 17.73 -24.17
CA SER A 54 -3.32 18.89 -24.44
C SER A 54 -1.86 18.64 -24.04
N LEU A 55 -1.63 17.90 -22.95
CA LEU A 55 -0.30 17.49 -22.48
C LEU A 55 0.21 16.24 -23.21
N LYS A 56 -0.66 15.24 -23.38
CA LYS A 56 -0.34 13.92 -23.93
C LYS A 56 -1.36 13.53 -25.00
N ARG A 57 -1.06 13.89 -26.25
CA ARG A 57 -1.93 13.66 -27.42
C ARG A 57 -2.42 12.21 -27.59
N LEU A 58 -1.65 11.23 -27.13
CA LEU A 58 -1.99 9.80 -27.21
C LEU A 58 -2.79 9.28 -26.01
N GLY A 59 -3.14 10.15 -25.06
CA GLY A 59 -3.66 9.77 -23.76
C GLY A 59 -2.58 9.15 -22.87
N GLY A 60 -2.98 8.24 -22.00
CA GLY A 60 -2.05 7.51 -21.15
C GLY A 60 -2.63 7.02 -19.84
N ARG A 61 -1.74 6.70 -18.90
CA ARG A 61 -2.10 6.34 -17.53
C ARG A 61 -2.14 7.61 -16.68
N VAL A 62 -3.15 7.72 -15.83
CA VAL A 62 -3.21 8.74 -14.80
C VAL A 62 -3.38 8.10 -13.43
N ARG A 63 -3.05 8.88 -12.41
CA ARG A 63 -3.42 8.59 -11.02
C ARG A 63 -4.31 9.71 -10.51
N VAL A 64 -5.37 9.33 -9.79
CA VAL A 64 -6.17 10.26 -8.98
C VAL A 64 -5.75 10.07 -7.54
N THR A 65 -5.25 11.12 -6.89
CA THR A 65 -4.85 11.10 -5.49
C THR A 65 -6.08 11.11 -4.57
N GLU A 66 -5.85 10.91 -3.27
CA GLU A 66 -6.87 11.08 -2.24
C GLU A 66 -7.37 12.53 -2.08
N ASP A 67 -6.70 13.52 -2.69
CA ASP A 67 -7.16 14.92 -2.74
C ASP A 67 -7.82 15.26 -4.10
N ASN A 68 -8.17 14.22 -4.86
CA ASN A 68 -8.76 14.32 -6.21
C ASN A 68 -7.83 14.95 -7.27
N ASP A 69 -6.55 15.15 -6.97
CA ASP A 69 -5.58 15.62 -7.95
C ASP A 69 -5.25 14.53 -8.97
N VAL A 70 -5.27 14.91 -10.24
CA VAL A 70 -4.92 14.02 -11.35
C VAL A 70 -3.49 14.28 -11.76
N ILE A 71 -2.69 13.24 -11.70
CA ILE A 71 -1.27 13.28 -12.05
C ILE A 71 -0.94 12.24 -13.12
N THR A 72 0.00 12.58 -13.99
CA THR A 72 0.51 11.69 -15.03
C THR A 72 2.02 11.73 -15.07
N ARG A 73 2.63 10.74 -15.75
CA ARG A 73 4.06 10.76 -16.04
C ARG A 73 4.27 11.19 -17.47
N GLU A 74 5.04 12.25 -17.67
CA GLU A 74 5.50 12.71 -18.97
C GLU A 74 6.92 12.21 -19.23
N GLU A 75 7.18 11.77 -20.46
CA GLU A 75 8.52 11.39 -20.89
C GLU A 75 9.29 12.65 -21.27
N THR A 76 10.51 12.77 -20.76
CA THR A 76 11.44 13.87 -21.00
C THR A 76 12.77 13.30 -21.48
N ASP A 77 13.65 14.15 -22.01
CA ASP A 77 14.98 13.72 -22.46
C ASP A 77 15.77 12.99 -21.36
N ASP A 78 15.58 13.40 -20.09
CA ASP A 78 16.23 12.83 -18.90
C ASP A 78 15.41 11.73 -18.19
N GLY A 79 14.34 11.20 -18.82
CA GLY A 79 13.54 10.11 -18.27
C GLY A 79 12.06 10.43 -18.13
N TYR A 80 11.52 10.37 -16.91
CA TYR A 80 10.10 10.64 -16.65
C TYR A 80 9.94 11.62 -15.51
N ARG A 81 9.15 12.67 -15.74
CA ARG A 81 8.69 13.57 -14.68
C ARG A 81 7.21 13.36 -14.38
N THR A 82 6.81 13.59 -13.14
CA THR A 82 5.39 13.55 -12.77
C THR A 82 4.83 14.96 -12.88
N VAL A 83 3.72 15.12 -13.61
CA VAL A 83 3.09 16.42 -13.82
C VAL A 83 1.65 16.41 -13.33
N TYR A 84 1.20 17.55 -12.86
CA TYR A 84 -0.19 17.82 -12.53
C TYR A 84 -1.00 18.00 -13.81
N VAL A 85 -2.18 17.41 -13.88
CA VAL A 85 -3.10 17.53 -15.02
C VAL A 85 -4.25 18.45 -14.68
N GLY A 86 -4.85 18.26 -13.50
CA GLY A 86 -6.07 18.94 -13.08
C GLY A 86 -6.67 18.24 -11.86
N ASN A 87 -7.90 18.56 -11.51
CA ASN A 87 -8.64 17.91 -10.43
C ASN A 87 -9.81 17.08 -11.02
N LEU A 88 -10.07 15.92 -10.43
CA LEU A 88 -11.18 15.05 -10.82
C LEU A 88 -11.84 14.48 -9.57
N SER A 89 -13.05 14.94 -9.29
CA SER A 89 -13.96 14.18 -8.44
C SER A 89 -14.48 13.00 -9.25
N VAL A 90 -14.01 11.79 -8.94
CA VAL A 90 -14.44 10.59 -9.64
C VAL A 90 -15.86 10.25 -9.16
N GLU A 91 -16.85 10.46 -10.02
CA GLU A 91 -18.25 10.19 -9.72
C GLU A 91 -18.86 9.24 -10.77
N GLY A 92 -20.03 8.68 -10.48
CA GLY A 92 -20.77 7.83 -11.40
C GLY A 92 -20.39 6.35 -11.31
N GLU A 93 -20.30 5.68 -12.45
CA GLU A 93 -20.15 4.23 -12.51
C GLU A 93 -18.97 3.80 -13.39
N LEU A 94 -18.50 2.58 -13.12
CA LEU A 94 -17.57 1.85 -13.95
C LEU A 94 -18.35 0.82 -14.78
N VAL A 95 -18.44 1.08 -16.07
CA VAL A 95 -19.33 0.40 -17.01
C VAL A 95 -18.53 -0.50 -17.96
N PRO A 96 -18.80 -1.82 -18.00
CA PRO A 96 -18.26 -2.69 -19.05
C PRO A 96 -18.81 -2.29 -20.42
N ARG A 97 -17.93 -2.14 -21.42
CA ARG A 97 -18.31 -1.65 -22.76
C ARG A 97 -19.46 -2.42 -23.41
N ASP A 98 -19.42 -3.74 -23.34
CA ASP A 98 -20.36 -4.62 -24.05
C ASP A 98 -21.48 -5.15 -23.13
N ALA A 99 -21.52 -4.74 -21.86
CA ALA A 99 -22.54 -5.18 -20.91
C ALA A 99 -22.79 -4.14 -19.80
N PRO A 100 -23.44 -3.00 -20.14
CA PRO A 100 -23.65 -1.89 -19.21
C PRO A 100 -24.49 -2.24 -17.97
N GLU A 101 -25.34 -3.27 -18.07
CA GLU A 101 -26.16 -3.76 -16.95
C GLU A 101 -25.36 -4.32 -15.77
N PHE A 102 -24.05 -4.55 -15.96
CA PHE A 102 -23.13 -4.94 -14.89
C PHE A 102 -22.24 -3.78 -14.43
N SER A 103 -22.67 -2.53 -14.62
CA SER A 103 -22.00 -1.37 -14.05
C SER A 103 -21.87 -1.48 -12.54
N VAL A 104 -20.86 -0.80 -11.99
CA VAL A 104 -20.63 -0.71 -10.55
C VAL A 104 -20.35 0.72 -10.17
N ASP A 105 -20.96 1.18 -9.08
CA ASP A 105 -20.70 2.50 -8.51
C ASP A 105 -19.20 2.66 -8.21
N VAL A 106 -18.61 3.79 -8.59
CA VAL A 106 -17.21 4.11 -8.27
C VAL A 106 -17.01 4.31 -6.77
N ASN A 107 -18.02 4.86 -6.08
CA ASN A 107 -17.99 5.26 -4.68
C ASN A 107 -19.21 4.71 -3.92
N PRO A 108 -19.25 3.39 -3.66
CA PRO A 108 -20.36 2.78 -2.95
C PRO A 108 -20.50 3.34 -1.53
N THR A 109 -21.73 3.64 -1.12
CA THR A 109 -22.05 4.22 0.20
C THR A 109 -22.78 3.22 1.10
N GLY A 110 -22.89 3.54 2.39
CA GLY A 110 -23.67 2.74 3.35
C GLY A 110 -22.97 1.47 3.87
N LEU A 111 -21.64 1.40 3.73
CA LEU A 111 -20.83 0.28 4.21
C LEU A 111 -20.43 0.47 5.68
N ASN A 112 -20.38 -0.63 6.43
CA ASN A 112 -19.81 -0.67 7.77
C ASN A 112 -18.38 -1.24 7.71
N PRO A 113 -17.48 -0.83 8.63
CA PRO A 113 -16.19 -1.48 8.77
C PRO A 113 -16.32 -3.00 8.92
N GLY A 114 -15.62 -3.76 8.08
CA GLY A 114 -15.71 -5.21 7.98
C GLY A 114 -16.51 -5.72 6.78
N ASP A 115 -17.33 -4.88 6.15
CA ASP A 115 -18.10 -5.28 4.97
C ASP A 115 -17.21 -5.48 3.73
N LEU A 116 -17.61 -6.39 2.83
CA LEU A 116 -16.95 -6.54 1.54
C LEU A 116 -17.10 -5.27 0.70
N TRP A 117 -15.99 -4.83 0.10
CA TRP A 117 -15.99 -3.68 -0.81
C TRP A 117 -16.67 -4.03 -2.14
N PRO A 118 -17.78 -3.37 -2.53
CA PRO A 118 -18.59 -3.76 -3.68
C PRO A 118 -18.21 -3.04 -4.98
N SER A 119 -16.99 -2.52 -5.07
CA SER A 119 -16.49 -1.85 -6.28
C SER A 119 -15.04 -2.24 -6.59
N VAL A 120 -14.42 -1.55 -7.53
CA VAL A 120 -12.98 -1.64 -7.80
C VAL A 120 -12.21 -1.22 -6.55
N TYR A 121 -11.33 -2.11 -6.07
CA TYR A 121 -10.44 -1.85 -4.93
C TYR A 121 -9.06 -1.42 -5.43
N ASP A 122 -8.94 -0.13 -5.71
CA ASP A 122 -7.69 0.51 -6.13
C ASP A 122 -7.51 1.86 -5.40
N GLY A 123 -6.33 2.46 -5.52
CA GLY A 123 -5.99 3.65 -4.75
C GLY A 123 -4.52 3.72 -4.38
N ALA A 124 -4.15 4.72 -3.59
CA ALA A 124 -2.82 4.83 -3.01
C ALA A 124 -2.60 3.69 -2.02
N LYS A 125 -1.55 2.87 -2.23
CA LYS A 125 -1.24 1.71 -1.38
C LYS A 125 -0.28 2.14 -0.26
N PHE A 126 -0.64 1.82 0.97
CA PHE A 126 0.18 2.01 2.16
C PHE A 126 0.37 0.68 2.88
N SER A 127 1.33 0.64 3.78
CA SER A 127 1.63 -0.50 4.63
C SER A 127 1.73 -0.06 6.09
N PHE A 128 1.51 -0.99 7.00
CA PHE A 128 1.60 -0.75 8.43
C PHE A 128 2.17 -1.95 9.18
N SER A 129 2.79 -1.70 10.33
CA SER A 129 3.38 -2.72 11.20
C SER A 129 2.32 -3.42 12.06
N GLY A 130 2.68 -4.56 12.65
CA GLY A 130 1.90 -5.13 13.75
C GLY A 130 1.75 -4.09 14.86
N GLY A 131 0.54 -3.99 15.43
CA GLY A 131 0.23 -2.93 16.40
C GLY A 131 -0.06 -1.55 15.79
N GLY A 132 0.05 -1.36 14.47
CA GLY A 132 -0.39 -0.13 13.77
C GLY A 132 0.38 1.15 14.13
N GLU A 133 1.50 1.03 14.84
CA GLU A 133 2.32 2.16 15.30
C GLU A 133 3.09 2.83 14.18
N HIS A 134 3.45 2.08 13.14
CA HIS A 134 4.20 2.59 12.00
C HIS A 134 3.45 2.36 10.71
N ILE A 135 3.31 3.42 9.93
CA ILE A 135 2.64 3.43 8.64
C ILE A 135 3.60 4.04 7.63
N TRP A 136 3.72 3.40 6.47
CA TRP A 136 4.62 3.86 5.42
C TRP A 136 4.04 3.67 4.04
N TRP A 137 4.53 4.49 3.12
CA TRP A 137 4.39 4.29 1.69
C TRP A 137 5.70 3.71 1.13
N SER A 138 5.59 2.68 0.28
CA SER A 138 6.76 2.11 -0.39
C SER A 138 6.93 2.77 -1.75
N ASN A 139 8.05 3.46 -1.95
CA ASN A 139 8.38 4.10 -3.22
C ASN A 139 8.78 3.04 -4.26
N PRO A 140 8.01 2.81 -5.34
CA PRO A 140 8.34 1.78 -6.32
C PRO A 140 9.61 2.08 -7.13
N ALA A 141 10.07 3.34 -7.17
CA ALA A 141 11.26 3.72 -7.92
C ALA A 141 12.55 3.47 -7.12
N THR A 142 12.52 3.71 -5.80
CA THR A 142 13.71 3.59 -4.92
C THR A 142 13.67 2.38 -4.00
N ASN A 143 12.52 1.71 -3.90
CA ASN A 143 12.21 0.65 -2.92
C ASN A 143 12.35 1.10 -1.45
N ARG A 144 12.50 2.39 -1.17
CA ARG A 144 12.56 2.93 0.20
C ARG A 144 11.16 3.02 0.81
N ARG A 145 11.10 2.86 2.14
CA ARG A 145 9.87 3.03 2.93
C ARG A 145 9.83 4.46 3.47
N HIS A 146 8.89 5.24 2.99
CA HIS A 146 8.69 6.61 3.43
C HIS A 146 7.63 6.66 4.53
N PRO A 147 7.92 7.25 5.70
CA PRO A 147 6.95 7.33 6.79
C PRO A 147 5.73 8.15 6.39
N VAL A 148 4.55 7.75 6.86
CA VAL A 148 3.34 8.57 6.78
C VAL A 148 3.31 9.47 8.02
N GLU A 149 3.25 10.78 7.79
CA GLU A 149 3.26 11.80 8.85
C GLU A 149 1.83 12.18 9.27
N THR A 150 0.87 12.08 8.35
CA THR A 150 -0.53 12.35 8.67
C THR A 150 -1.06 11.29 9.64
N PRO A 151 -1.60 11.70 10.81
CA PRO A 151 -2.22 10.77 11.73
C PRO A 151 -3.39 10.02 11.09
N ILE A 152 -3.42 8.71 11.26
CA ILE A 152 -4.54 7.88 10.82
C ILE A 152 -5.54 7.73 11.97
N PRO A 153 -6.86 7.89 11.74
CA PRO A 153 -7.84 7.77 12.82
C PRO A 153 -7.75 6.42 13.55
N ASN A 154 -7.82 6.46 14.88
CA ASN A 154 -7.74 5.25 15.72
C ASN A 154 -8.77 4.18 15.34
N SER A 155 -9.98 4.59 14.94
CA SER A 155 -11.01 3.67 14.45
C SER A 155 -10.55 2.86 13.24
N VAL A 156 -9.86 3.49 12.29
CA VAL A 156 -9.28 2.83 11.10
C VAL A 156 -8.14 1.90 11.53
N LEU A 157 -7.25 2.33 12.43
CA LEU A 157 -6.15 1.50 12.92
C LEU A 157 -6.63 0.26 13.66
N THR A 158 -7.61 0.39 14.55
CA THR A 158 -8.21 -0.73 15.27
C THR A 158 -8.88 -1.73 14.31
N ALA A 159 -9.61 -1.24 13.31
CA ALA A 159 -10.21 -2.09 12.29
C ALA A 159 -9.14 -2.81 11.44
N LEU A 160 -8.08 -2.11 11.01
CA LEU A 160 -6.95 -2.72 10.32
C LEU A 160 -6.28 -3.83 11.15
N GLN A 161 -6.04 -3.58 12.44
CA GLN A 161 -5.43 -4.56 13.35
C GLN A 161 -6.32 -5.78 13.59
N THR A 162 -7.63 -5.58 13.66
CA THR A 162 -8.60 -6.70 13.80
C THR A 162 -8.52 -7.65 12.61
N HIS A 163 -8.38 -7.10 11.41
CA HIS A 163 -8.23 -7.90 10.18
C HIS A 163 -6.81 -8.39 9.93
N LYS A 164 -5.79 -7.68 10.43
CA LYS A 164 -4.36 -7.89 10.14
C LYS A 164 -3.50 -7.56 11.36
N PRO A 165 -3.49 -8.42 12.39
CA PRO A 165 -2.79 -8.13 13.65
C PRO A 165 -1.27 -8.04 13.48
N LYS A 166 -0.70 -8.77 12.51
CA LYS A 166 0.75 -8.75 12.20
C LYS A 166 1.15 -7.59 11.27
N GLY A 167 0.23 -6.68 10.95
CA GLY A 167 0.44 -5.64 9.94
C GLY A 167 0.11 -6.13 8.53
N GLY A 168 0.34 -5.25 7.56
CA GLY A 168 0.09 -5.56 6.15
C GLY A 168 -0.09 -4.31 5.31
N SER A 169 -0.91 -4.40 4.26
CA SER A 169 -1.19 -3.25 3.39
C SER A 169 -2.67 -2.92 3.30
N PHE A 170 -2.94 -1.64 3.08
CA PHE A 170 -4.25 -1.08 2.81
C PHE A 170 -4.16 -0.07 1.66
N ARG A 171 -5.31 0.35 1.16
CA ARG A 171 -5.43 1.36 0.11
C ARG A 171 -6.34 2.47 0.56
N ILE A 172 -6.05 3.68 0.11
CA ILE A 172 -6.90 4.85 0.25
C ILE A 172 -7.38 5.22 -1.15
N THR A 173 -8.70 5.30 -1.32
CA THR A 173 -9.36 5.72 -2.57
C THR A 173 -9.38 7.25 -2.71
N PRO A 174 -9.76 7.81 -3.88
CA PRO A 174 -9.99 9.26 -4.04
C PRO A 174 -11.10 9.83 -3.14
N TRP A 175 -11.98 8.96 -2.63
CA TRP A 175 -13.05 9.31 -1.71
C TRP A 175 -12.66 9.18 -0.25
N ASN A 176 -11.38 8.91 0.01
CA ASN A 176 -10.77 8.68 1.32
C ASN A 176 -11.22 7.43 2.05
N ASP A 177 -11.86 6.50 1.33
CA ASP A 177 -12.24 5.21 1.86
C ASP A 177 -11.03 4.28 1.94
N VAL A 178 -10.93 3.58 3.07
CA VAL A 178 -9.82 2.69 3.40
C VAL A 178 -10.26 1.26 3.13
N ILE A 179 -9.49 0.58 2.29
CA ILE A 179 -9.77 -0.80 1.87
C ILE A 179 -8.56 -1.66 2.17
N THR A 180 -8.77 -2.82 2.78
CA THR A 180 -7.72 -3.81 3.05
C THR A 180 -8.06 -5.16 2.43
N LEU A 181 -7.04 -5.92 2.05
CA LEU A 181 -7.20 -7.27 1.50
C LEU A 181 -6.97 -8.32 2.60
N VAL A 182 -7.96 -9.14 2.94
CA VAL A 182 -7.86 -10.13 4.02
C VAL A 182 -7.86 -11.56 3.47
N SER A 183 -7.03 -12.43 4.04
CA SER A 183 -7.03 -13.88 3.72
C SER A 183 -8.03 -14.67 4.54
N ALA A 184 -8.28 -14.24 5.77
CA ALA A 184 -9.28 -14.80 6.68
C ALA A 184 -10.11 -13.67 7.28
N HIS A 185 -11.43 -13.83 7.28
CA HIS A 185 -12.35 -12.86 7.87
C HIS A 185 -12.85 -13.35 9.23
N PRO A 186 -12.95 -12.48 10.26
CA PRO A 186 -13.42 -12.88 11.59
C PRO A 186 -14.88 -13.37 11.62
N ALA A 187 -15.70 -12.97 10.66
CA ALA A 187 -17.10 -13.40 10.50
C ALA A 187 -17.30 -14.05 9.12
N PRO A 188 -17.05 -15.37 8.95
CA PRO A 188 -17.11 -16.02 7.65
C PRO A 188 -18.52 -16.15 7.07
N ASP A 189 -19.54 -16.38 7.92
CA ASP A 189 -20.92 -16.58 7.46
C ASP A 189 -21.49 -15.29 6.85
N THR A 190 -21.30 -14.14 7.51
CA THR A 190 -21.69 -12.82 6.99
C THR A 190 -21.00 -12.51 5.66
N ILE A 191 -19.72 -12.88 5.53
CA ILE A 191 -18.97 -12.68 4.29
C ILE A 191 -19.48 -13.57 3.18
N GLN A 192 -19.92 -14.79 3.47
CA GLN A 192 -20.48 -15.67 2.45
C GLN A 192 -21.77 -15.07 1.85
N GLU A 193 -22.64 -14.52 2.70
CA GLU A 193 -23.84 -13.79 2.28
C GLU A 193 -23.47 -12.55 1.45
N GLN A 194 -22.61 -11.68 1.97
CA GLN A 194 -22.16 -10.48 1.23
C GLN A 194 -21.48 -10.83 -0.09
N PHE A 195 -20.67 -11.90 -0.11
CA PHE A 195 -20.02 -12.35 -1.33
C PHE A 195 -21.06 -12.80 -2.36
N SER A 196 -22.16 -13.42 -1.93
CA SER A 196 -23.26 -13.80 -2.82
C SER A 196 -23.97 -12.60 -3.43
N ASP A 197 -24.01 -11.47 -2.73
CA ASP A 197 -24.63 -10.22 -3.17
C ASP A 197 -23.69 -9.29 -3.96
N LEU A 198 -22.37 -9.53 -3.94
CA LEU A 198 -21.41 -8.71 -4.68
C LEU A 198 -21.74 -8.62 -6.19
N PRO A 199 -21.53 -7.45 -6.83
CA PRO A 199 -21.70 -7.32 -8.27
C PRO A 199 -20.84 -8.33 -9.05
N ARG A 200 -21.37 -8.83 -10.16
CA ARG A 200 -20.71 -9.85 -10.98
C ARG A 200 -19.31 -9.40 -11.44
N VAL A 201 -19.16 -8.13 -11.81
CA VAL A 201 -17.87 -7.54 -12.19
C VAL A 201 -16.87 -7.65 -11.04
N VAL A 202 -17.27 -7.32 -9.81
CA VAL A 202 -16.39 -7.38 -8.64
C VAL A 202 -15.97 -8.81 -8.31
N LYS A 203 -16.91 -9.77 -8.36
CA LYS A 203 -16.60 -11.20 -8.23
C LYS A 203 -15.57 -11.67 -9.26
N ASN A 204 -15.70 -11.22 -10.52
CA ASN A 204 -14.76 -11.54 -11.57
C ASN A 204 -13.39 -10.88 -11.35
N ILE A 205 -13.33 -9.65 -10.83
CA ILE A 205 -12.07 -9.01 -10.43
C ILE A 205 -11.38 -9.86 -9.36
N ILE A 206 -12.10 -10.25 -8.31
CA ILE A 206 -11.56 -11.11 -7.23
C ILE A 206 -11.04 -12.43 -7.80
N LYS A 207 -11.81 -13.08 -8.67
CA LYS A 207 -11.41 -14.32 -9.36
C LYS A 207 -10.10 -14.14 -10.14
N LEU A 208 -10.00 -13.10 -10.97
CA LEU A 208 -8.80 -12.81 -11.78
C LEU A 208 -7.57 -12.55 -10.91
N ARG A 209 -7.74 -11.95 -9.73
CA ARG A 209 -6.64 -11.74 -8.78
C ARG A 209 -6.22 -13.03 -8.08
N LYS A 210 -7.20 -13.87 -7.71
CA LYS A 210 -6.96 -15.19 -7.13
C LYS A 210 -6.15 -16.08 -8.06
N GLU A 211 -6.49 -16.12 -9.35
CA GLU A 211 -5.76 -16.87 -10.39
C GLU A 211 -4.29 -16.42 -10.55
N ARG A 212 -3.95 -15.22 -10.07
CA ARG A 212 -2.58 -14.69 -10.02
C ARG A 212 -1.93 -14.74 -8.64
N GLY A 213 -2.45 -15.57 -7.73
CA GLY A 213 -1.88 -15.81 -6.40
C GLY A 213 -2.33 -14.84 -5.30
N VAL A 214 -3.30 -13.95 -5.57
CA VAL A 214 -3.87 -13.06 -4.54
C VAL A 214 -5.16 -13.68 -4.01
N GLU A 215 -5.04 -14.58 -3.05
CA GLU A 215 -6.16 -15.26 -2.41
C GLU A 215 -6.74 -14.44 -1.24
N MET A 216 -7.18 -13.22 -1.52
CA MET A 216 -7.69 -12.30 -0.50
C MET A 216 -8.95 -11.56 -0.95
N LEU A 217 -9.81 -11.23 0.01
CA LEU A 217 -11.05 -10.47 -0.20
C LEU A 217 -10.87 -9.00 0.18
N PRO A 218 -11.45 -8.06 -0.60
CA PRO A 218 -11.41 -6.65 -0.27
C PRO A 218 -12.48 -6.30 0.79
N VAL A 219 -12.03 -5.70 1.88
CA VAL A 219 -12.85 -5.33 3.03
C VAL A 219 -12.75 -3.83 3.26
N TYR A 220 -13.90 -3.19 3.47
CA TYR A 220 -14.00 -1.80 3.89
C TYR A 220 -13.59 -1.64 5.34
N VAL A 221 -12.77 -0.65 5.65
CA VAL A 221 -12.20 -0.42 6.99
C VAL A 221 -12.77 0.84 7.62
N GLY A 222 -13.05 1.86 6.82
CA GLY A 222 -13.49 3.16 7.29
C GLY A 222 -13.00 4.28 6.38
N LYS A 223 -13.02 5.51 6.89
CA LYS A 223 -12.71 6.72 6.12
C LYS A 223 -11.66 7.56 6.83
N ILE A 224 -10.82 8.24 6.05
CA ILE A 224 -9.87 9.24 6.54
C ILE A 224 -10.37 10.62 6.12
N HIS A 225 -10.33 11.59 7.02
CA HIS A 225 -10.80 12.96 6.72
C HIS A 225 -9.65 13.94 6.52
N ASP A 226 -8.49 13.65 7.08
CA ASP A 226 -7.30 14.48 6.96
C ASP A 226 -6.54 14.09 5.68
N THR A 227 -6.82 14.81 4.59
CA THR A 227 -6.15 14.65 3.29
C THR A 227 -5.60 15.99 2.79
N PRO A 228 -4.54 15.98 1.95
CA PRO A 228 -3.78 14.83 1.46
C PRO A 228 -2.93 14.13 2.53
N ILE A 229 -2.60 12.85 2.32
CA ILE A 229 -1.75 12.08 3.25
C ILE A 229 -0.28 12.49 3.08
N GLN A 230 0.26 13.20 4.04
CA GLN A 230 1.65 13.63 4.06
C GLN A 230 2.57 12.41 4.23
N ILE A 231 3.55 12.33 3.34
CA ILE A 231 4.62 11.33 3.38
C ILE A 231 5.92 12.09 3.65
N GLY A 232 6.62 11.69 4.70
CA GLY A 232 7.94 12.21 5.05
C GLY A 232 9.07 11.52 4.29
N GLU A 233 10.27 12.06 4.42
CA GLU A 233 11.47 11.40 3.91
C GLU A 233 11.95 10.29 4.86
N PRO A 234 12.44 9.16 4.33
CA PRO A 234 13.02 8.09 5.13
C PRO A 234 14.31 8.56 5.81
N LYS A 235 14.40 8.31 7.12
CA LYS A 235 15.64 8.49 7.88
C LYS A 235 16.81 7.75 7.22
N THR A 236 17.99 8.32 7.34
CA THR A 236 19.27 7.74 6.93
C THR A 236 20.14 7.49 8.14
N LEU A 237 21.14 6.62 8.00
CA LEU A 237 22.08 6.30 9.08
C LEU A 237 23.02 7.45 9.44
N ILE A 238 23.06 8.51 8.62
CA ILE A 238 23.93 9.67 8.80
C ILE A 238 23.15 10.92 9.19
N ASP A 239 21.83 10.82 9.37
CA ASP A 239 21.02 11.94 9.83
C ASP A 239 21.44 12.30 11.25
N GLU A 240 21.53 13.61 11.52
CA GLU A 240 21.80 14.09 12.88
C GLU A 240 20.60 13.78 13.77
N LEU A 241 20.86 13.17 14.94
CA LEU A 241 19.84 12.98 15.97
C LEU A 241 19.45 14.35 16.55
N SER A 242 18.15 14.61 16.61
CA SER A 242 17.59 15.74 17.36
C SER A 242 17.80 15.57 18.87
N ASP A 243 17.67 16.66 19.62
CA ASP A 243 17.85 16.62 21.07
C ASP A 243 16.83 15.70 21.76
N GLU A 244 15.58 15.67 21.28
CA GLU A 244 14.53 14.76 21.78
C GLU A 244 14.85 13.29 21.50
N GLU A 245 15.33 12.96 20.29
CA GLU A 245 15.73 11.59 19.95
C GLU A 245 16.95 11.12 20.75
N ARG A 246 17.89 12.03 21.03
CA ARG A 246 19.04 11.73 21.90
C ARG A 246 18.57 11.44 23.32
N GLU A 247 17.70 12.27 23.87
CA GLU A 247 17.14 12.05 25.21
C GLU A 247 16.35 10.74 25.29
N GLU A 248 15.57 10.40 24.26
CA GLU A 248 14.84 9.13 24.19
C GLU A 248 15.79 7.93 24.15
N LEU A 249 16.82 7.98 23.30
CA LEU A 249 17.83 6.92 23.19
C LEU A 249 18.66 6.77 24.45
N GLU A 250 19.06 7.88 25.08
CA GLU A 250 19.78 7.88 26.35
C GLU A 250 18.90 7.34 27.48
N GLY A 251 17.62 7.73 27.54
CA GLY A 251 16.65 7.21 28.50
C GLY A 251 16.40 5.72 28.32
N TRP A 252 16.26 5.26 27.07
CA TRP A 252 16.16 3.84 26.75
C TRP A 252 17.43 3.08 27.14
N ALA A 253 18.61 3.58 26.76
CA ALA A 253 19.89 2.97 27.10
C ALA A 253 20.10 2.87 28.62
N ALA A 254 19.66 3.88 29.37
CA ALA A 254 19.69 3.86 30.83
C ALA A 254 18.68 2.88 31.44
N SER A 255 17.59 2.56 30.73
CA SER A 255 16.59 1.57 31.16
C SER A 255 17.03 0.12 30.94
N LEU A 256 18.01 -0.11 30.05
CA LEU A 256 18.66 -1.39 29.90
C LEU A 256 19.53 -1.61 31.14
N GLY A 257 19.18 -2.62 31.94
CA GLY A 257 19.86 -2.90 33.21
C GLY A 257 21.37 -3.13 33.07
N THR A 258 22.06 -3.25 34.20
CA THR A 258 23.50 -3.55 34.21
C THR A 258 23.77 -4.93 33.63
N ASN A 259 24.36 -4.96 32.44
CA ASN A 259 24.91 -6.19 31.86
C ASN A 259 26.11 -6.64 32.71
N SER A 260 26.15 -7.93 33.06
CA SER A 260 27.38 -8.51 33.61
C SER A 260 28.39 -8.64 32.47
N PRO A 261 29.66 -8.29 32.66
CA PRO A 261 30.67 -8.46 31.63
C PRO A 261 30.78 -9.94 31.26
N THR A 262 30.51 -10.26 29.99
CA THR A 262 30.81 -11.57 29.39
C THR A 262 32.32 -11.80 29.50
N ARG A 263 32.74 -12.96 29.99
CA ARG A 263 34.17 -13.26 30.18
C ARG A 263 34.80 -13.46 28.81
N GLU A 264 36.04 -12.99 28.62
CA GLU A 264 36.78 -13.18 27.35
C GLU A 264 36.89 -14.67 26.93
N GLU A 265 36.80 -15.58 27.90
CA GLU A 265 36.79 -17.04 27.74
C GLU A 265 35.55 -17.55 26.96
N ASP A 266 34.43 -16.81 26.94
CA ASP A 266 33.22 -17.16 26.19
C ASP A 266 33.31 -16.78 24.70
N HIS A 267 34.41 -16.13 24.28
CA HIS A 267 34.66 -15.68 22.90
C HIS A 267 35.89 -16.34 22.25
N SER A 268 36.58 -17.26 22.93
CA SER A 268 37.67 -18.03 22.34
C SER A 268 37.15 -19.33 21.72
N ALA A 269 37.14 -19.40 20.39
CA ALA A 269 37.10 -20.67 19.68
C ALA A 269 38.45 -21.39 19.89
N ASP A 270 38.61 -22.05 21.05
CA ASP A 270 39.83 -22.79 21.35
C ASP A 270 40.01 -23.91 20.33
N SER A 271 41.13 -23.81 19.59
CA SER A 271 41.57 -24.78 18.61
C SER A 271 41.86 -26.12 19.31
N ILE A 272 40.93 -27.06 19.20
CA ILE A 272 41.16 -28.45 19.61
C ILE A 272 42.12 -29.09 18.61
N THR A 273 43.42 -29.01 18.90
CA THR A 273 44.41 -29.96 18.42
C THR A 273 44.93 -30.76 19.61
N GLN A 274 44.50 -32.02 19.76
CA GLN A 274 45.37 -33.17 20.09
C GLN A 274 44.63 -34.52 20.04
N SER A 275 45.00 -35.30 19.02
CA SER A 275 45.32 -36.74 18.99
C SER A 275 44.87 -37.71 20.11
N GLU A 276 44.22 -38.78 19.64
CA GLU A 276 44.32 -40.21 20.02
C GLU A 276 43.81 -40.67 21.40
N SER A 277 42.61 -41.28 21.45
CA SER A 277 42.40 -42.74 21.61
C SER A 277 41.00 -43.10 22.17
N ASP A 278 40.44 -44.20 21.63
CA ASP A 278 39.37 -45.07 22.13
C ASP A 278 37.90 -44.58 22.27
N ASP A 279 37.07 -45.13 21.36
CA ASP A 279 35.70 -45.63 21.54
C ASP A 279 34.79 -44.92 22.55
N THR A 280 34.04 -43.89 22.11
CA THR A 280 32.64 -43.64 22.48
C THR A 280 32.02 -42.70 21.42
N GLU A 281 30.85 -43.02 20.89
CA GLU A 281 30.16 -42.22 19.87
C GLU A 281 29.86 -40.78 20.37
N PRO A 282 30.05 -39.74 19.54
CA PRO A 282 29.78 -38.37 19.94
C PRO A 282 28.26 -38.12 19.95
N ILE A 283 27.75 -37.70 21.11
CA ILE A 283 26.47 -37.03 21.23
C ILE A 283 26.70 -35.62 20.70
N GLU A 284 26.15 -35.30 19.52
CA GLU A 284 26.03 -33.93 19.02
C GLU A 284 25.02 -33.20 19.93
N GLU A 285 25.50 -32.56 21.00
CA GLU A 285 24.76 -31.47 21.63
C GLU A 285 24.84 -30.26 20.70
N GLU A 286 23.79 -30.10 19.88
CA GLU A 286 23.54 -28.88 19.12
C GLU A 286 23.58 -27.66 20.07
N LEU A 287 24.61 -26.83 19.92
CA LEU A 287 24.60 -25.48 20.45
C LEU A 287 23.42 -24.74 19.82
N PRO A 288 22.60 -24.00 20.58
CA PRO A 288 21.52 -23.23 19.99
C PRO A 288 22.09 -22.12 19.10
N ASP A 289 21.81 -22.20 17.79
CA ASP A 289 22.02 -21.12 16.84
C ASP A 289 21.14 -19.91 17.25
N ASP A 290 21.79 -18.83 17.68
CA ASP A 290 21.14 -17.54 18.04
C ASP A 290 21.08 -16.57 16.84
N ASP A 291 21.34 -17.08 15.62
CA ASP A 291 21.08 -16.37 14.37
C ASP A 291 19.72 -16.82 13.81
N PRO A 292 18.74 -15.92 13.60
CA PRO A 292 17.48 -16.28 12.99
C PRO A 292 17.69 -16.65 11.52
N GLU A 293 17.69 -17.96 11.22
CA GLU A 293 17.92 -18.56 9.90
C GLU A 293 16.91 -18.15 8.80
N ASP A 294 15.89 -17.35 9.10
CA ASP A 294 14.79 -17.01 8.17
C ASP A 294 15.08 -15.79 7.26
N TRP A 295 16.34 -15.51 6.95
CA TRP A 295 16.71 -14.51 5.94
C TRP A 295 17.05 -15.10 4.58
N TYR A 296 16.44 -16.20 4.17
CA TYR A 296 16.33 -16.58 2.75
C TYR A 296 15.15 -17.54 2.54
N THR A 297 14.03 -17.05 2.02
CA THR A 297 13.24 -17.79 1.02
C THR A 297 12.18 -16.90 0.37
N GLY A 298 12.26 -16.81 -0.97
CA GLY A 298 11.10 -16.66 -1.86
C GLY A 298 10.58 -15.26 -2.17
#